data_AF-A0A1G7XIU9-F1
#
_entry.id   AF-A0A1G7XIU9-F1
#
_cell.length_a   1.000
_cell.length_b   1.000
_cell.length_c   1.000
_cell.angle_alpha   90.00
_cell.angle_beta   90.00
_cell.angle_gamma   90.00
#
_symmetry.space_group_name_H-M   'P 1'
#
loop_
_entity.id
_entity.type
_entity.pdbx_description
1 polymer ?
#
loop_
_entity_poly.entity_id
_entity_poly.type
_entity_poly.pdbx_seq_one_letter_code
_entity_poly.pdbx_strand_id
1 'polypeptide(L)'
;MNILNLFSPHFSFKNFIDKKIFNKIFFLLSLFFVNETAAQLNGTYTIGTGQNYNTFNEAIDELNTIGISGPVTFKVSSGIYDEKLSFLNFPGNSCETPVVFESASGVNTDVVLQHTFTAYNDFVIEINGADGISFKNMTLTHTANVYYGRIFNILGGSDCLVLSNNVIKGTNLNDALIYSRGLNNSHTYDSNSFDTGSYGIDKNGTNTSSR
;
A
#
# COMPACT_ATOMS: atom_id res chain seq x y z
N MET A 1 49.61 62.78 33.60
CA MET A 1 48.17 62.99 33.33
C MET A 1 48.03 63.33 31.85
N ASN A 2 47.38 62.41 31.12
CA ASN A 2 46.83 62.51 29.76
C ASN A 2 47.74 62.77 28.54
N ILE A 3 47.53 62.16 27.36
CA ILE A 3 46.84 60.96 26.85
C ILE A 3 47.00 61.04 25.30
N LEU A 4 47.13 59.89 24.64
CA LEU A 4 46.90 59.61 23.19
C LEU A 4 47.83 60.26 22.14
N ASN A 5 48.61 59.42 21.44
CA ASN A 5 48.29 59.01 20.06
C ASN A 5 49.42 58.14 19.43
N LEU A 6 48.98 57.27 18.51
CA LEU A 6 49.65 56.80 17.28
C LEU A 6 50.02 55.30 17.14
N PHE A 7 49.15 54.62 16.37
CA PHE A 7 49.37 53.59 15.32
C PHE A 7 49.74 52.15 15.73
N SER A 8 48.82 51.17 15.68
CA SER A 8 48.28 50.35 14.53
C SER A 8 49.13 49.10 14.25
N PRO A 9 48.65 48.04 13.55
CA PRO A 9 47.30 47.64 13.15
C PRO A 9 47.00 46.14 13.46
N HIS A 10 45.73 45.71 13.47
CA HIS A 10 45.43 44.32 13.08
C HIS A 10 44.26 44.30 12.11
N PHE A 11 44.63 44.02 10.86
CA PHE A 11 43.83 43.63 9.71
C PHE A 11 42.41 43.14 10.05
N SER A 12 41.38 43.85 9.60
CA SER A 12 40.01 43.34 9.55
C SER A 12 39.74 42.79 8.15
N PHE A 13 39.52 41.47 8.07
CA PHE A 13 38.96 40.78 6.90
C PHE A 13 37.55 41.32 6.63
N LYS A 14 37.46 42.41 5.86
CA LYS A 14 36.18 42.88 5.35
C LYS A 14 36.23 42.85 3.83
N ASN A 15 35.69 41.76 3.29
CA ASN A 15 35.04 41.60 1.98
C ASN A 15 35.49 40.31 1.31
N PHE A 16 34.57 39.36 1.10
CA PHE A 16 34.64 38.56 -0.12
C PHE A 16 33.32 37.91 -0.56
N ILE A 17 32.17 38.56 -0.34
CA ILE A 17 31.01 38.28 -1.20
C ILE A 17 30.32 39.60 -1.50
N ASP A 18 30.38 40.03 -2.76
CA ASP A 18 29.64 41.18 -3.24
C ASP A 18 28.14 40.93 -3.01
N LYS A 19 27.41 41.85 -2.36
CA LYS A 19 25.98 41.65 -2.04
C LYS A 19 25.14 41.32 -3.28
N LYS A 20 25.57 41.78 -4.46
CA LYS A 20 24.96 41.44 -5.76
C LYS A 20 25.20 39.98 -6.16
N ILE A 21 26.35 39.40 -5.82
CA ILE A 21 26.68 37.99 -6.04
C ILE A 21 25.96 37.13 -4.99
N PHE A 22 25.91 37.56 -3.73
CA PHE A 22 25.17 36.88 -2.66
C PHE A 22 23.68 36.76 -2.99
N ASN A 23 23.05 37.85 -3.43
CA ASN A 23 21.63 37.83 -3.80
C ASN A 23 21.36 37.00 -5.06
N LYS A 24 22.29 36.94 -6.02
CA LYS A 24 22.16 36.06 -7.20
C LYS A 24 22.33 34.59 -6.83
N ILE A 25 23.29 34.24 -5.97
CA ILE A 25 23.50 32.88 -5.48
C ILE A 25 22.30 32.42 -4.64
N PHE A 26 21.75 33.29 -3.78
CA PHE A 26 20.56 32.99 -2.99
C PHE A 26 19.31 32.79 -3.87
N PHE A 27 19.16 33.58 -4.94
CA PHE A 27 18.07 33.44 -5.91
C PHE A 27 18.23 32.20 -6.83
N LEU A 28 19.47 31.80 -7.14
CA LEU A 28 19.77 30.54 -7.84
C LEU A 28 19.58 29.31 -6.94
N LEU A 29 19.87 29.38 -5.64
CA LEU A 29 19.60 28.29 -4.69
C LEU A 29 18.11 28.10 -4.40
N SER A 30 17.29 29.16 -4.45
CA SER A 30 15.83 29.03 -4.29
C SER A 30 15.12 28.38 -5.48
N LEU A 31 15.79 28.23 -6.63
CA LEU A 31 15.27 27.53 -7.82
C LEU A 31 15.50 26.02 -7.80
N PHE A 32 16.20 25.48 -6.80
CA PHE A 32 16.52 24.04 -6.67
C PHE A 32 15.63 23.27 -5.67
N PHE A 33 14.58 23.89 -5.15
CA PHE A 33 13.54 23.19 -4.38
C PHE A 33 12.23 23.18 -5.15
N VAL A 34 12.25 22.59 -6.35
CA VAL A 34 11.02 22.02 -6.90
C VAL A 34 10.72 20.80 -6.05
N ASN A 35 9.83 20.96 -5.07
CA ASN A 35 9.13 19.82 -4.48
C ASN A 35 8.29 19.26 -5.62
N GLU A 36 8.73 18.16 -6.22
CA GLU A 36 7.92 17.41 -7.16
C GLU A 36 6.74 16.86 -6.35
N THR A 37 5.61 17.55 -6.43
CA THR A 37 4.36 17.02 -5.88
C THR A 37 3.98 15.84 -6.77
N ALA A 38 4.29 14.62 -6.31
CA ALA A 38 3.86 13.41 -6.98
C ALA A 38 2.33 13.47 -7.12
N ALA A 39 1.86 13.41 -8.36
CA ALA A 39 0.42 13.39 -8.63
C ALA A 39 -0.15 12.06 -8.15
N GLN A 40 -1.30 12.11 -7.46
CA GLN A 40 -1.98 10.90 -6.98
C GLN A 40 -2.29 9.94 -8.13
N LEU A 41 -2.32 8.64 -7.83
CA LEU A 41 -2.56 7.62 -8.85
C LEU A 41 -3.96 7.73 -9.45
N ASN A 42 -4.06 7.45 -10.75
CA ASN A 42 -5.32 7.40 -11.49
C ASN A 42 -5.12 6.60 -12.79
N GLY A 43 -6.02 5.66 -13.08
CA GLY A 43 -6.00 4.89 -14.31
C GLY A 43 -5.31 3.53 -14.15
N THR A 44 -4.60 3.08 -15.18
CA THR A 44 -4.06 1.72 -15.25
C THR A 44 -2.54 1.70 -15.13
N TYR A 45 -2.02 0.80 -14.30
CA TYR A 45 -0.60 0.55 -14.08
C TYR A 45 -0.31 -0.96 -14.19
N THR A 46 0.95 -1.32 -14.34
CA THR A 46 1.39 -2.72 -14.43
C THR A 46 2.27 -3.15 -13.25
N ILE A 47 2.09 -4.39 -12.80
CA ILE A 47 2.91 -5.03 -11.77
C ILE A 47 3.67 -6.21 -12.37
N GLY A 48 4.97 -6.32 -12.06
CA GLY A 48 5.88 -7.37 -12.51
C GLY A 48 7.27 -6.82 -12.82
N THR A 49 8.27 -7.69 -13.01
CA THR A 49 9.65 -7.25 -13.25
C THR A 49 9.76 -6.28 -14.42
N GLY A 50 10.29 -5.08 -14.16
CA GLY A 50 10.47 -4.03 -15.16
C GLY A 50 9.17 -3.34 -15.62
N GLN A 51 8.07 -3.51 -14.88
CA GLN A 51 6.79 -2.84 -15.10
C GLN A 51 6.72 -1.50 -14.32
N ASN A 52 5.54 -0.86 -14.25
CA ASN A 52 5.40 0.36 -13.43
C ASN A 52 5.79 0.10 -11.98
N TYR A 53 5.44 -1.06 -11.45
CA TYR A 53 5.86 -1.58 -10.15
C TYR A 53 6.40 -2.98 -10.32
N ASN A 54 7.49 -3.33 -9.63
CA ASN A 54 8.03 -4.68 -9.67
C ASN A 54 7.20 -5.65 -8.83
N THR A 55 6.58 -5.16 -7.75
CA THR A 55 5.90 -5.96 -6.73
C THR A 55 4.56 -5.35 -6.32
N PHE A 56 3.75 -6.12 -5.59
CA PHE A 56 2.52 -5.59 -4.99
C PHE A 56 2.82 -4.55 -3.91
N ASN A 57 3.83 -4.80 -3.07
CA ASN A 57 4.19 -3.87 -2.01
C ASN A 57 4.68 -2.52 -2.54
N GLU A 58 5.42 -2.46 -3.66
CA GLU A 58 5.81 -1.18 -4.27
C GLU A 58 4.57 -0.36 -4.68
N ALA A 59 3.56 -1.00 -5.26
CA ALA A 59 2.30 -0.33 -5.62
C ALA A 59 1.51 0.12 -4.38
N ILE A 60 1.47 -0.71 -3.34
CA ILE A 60 0.75 -0.41 -2.09
C ILE A 60 1.44 0.71 -1.30
N ASP A 61 2.77 0.71 -1.25
CA ASP A 61 3.54 1.78 -0.63
C ASP A 61 3.25 3.12 -1.32
N GLU A 62 3.12 3.14 -2.64
CA GLU A 62 2.73 4.36 -3.35
C GLU A 62 1.27 4.76 -3.08
N LEU A 63 0.32 3.83 -3.08
CA LEU A 63 -1.07 4.09 -2.65
C LEU A 63 -1.10 4.74 -1.26
N ASN A 64 -0.37 4.19 -0.29
CA ASN A 64 -0.31 4.71 1.07
C ASN A 64 0.39 6.07 1.15
N THR A 65 1.34 6.35 0.26
CA THR A 65 2.14 7.58 0.29
C THR A 65 1.43 8.76 -0.37
N ILE A 66 0.88 8.56 -1.58
CA ILE A 66 0.31 9.66 -2.39
C ILE A 66 -1.20 9.51 -2.61
N GLY A 67 -1.77 8.34 -2.35
CA GLY A 67 -3.20 8.08 -2.54
C GLY A 67 -3.64 8.05 -4.00
N ILE A 68 -4.94 8.14 -4.20
CA ILE A 68 -5.58 8.08 -5.51
C ILE A 68 -6.45 9.32 -5.75
N SER A 69 -6.53 9.76 -7.00
CA SER A 69 -7.44 10.85 -7.44
C SER A 69 -8.63 10.35 -8.26
N GLY A 70 -8.70 9.04 -8.50
CA GLY A 70 -9.74 8.34 -9.24
C GLY A 70 -9.51 6.82 -9.20
N PRO A 71 -10.36 6.03 -9.87
CA PRO A 71 -10.19 4.58 -9.90
C PRO A 71 -8.82 4.15 -10.42
N VAL A 72 -8.23 3.14 -9.79
CA VAL A 72 -6.92 2.59 -10.17
C VAL A 72 -7.06 1.11 -10.50
N THR A 73 -6.39 0.66 -11.56
CA THR A 73 -6.28 -0.75 -11.92
C THR A 73 -4.83 -1.14 -12.11
N PHE A 74 -4.37 -2.13 -11.35
CA PHE A 74 -3.09 -2.79 -11.52
C PHE A 74 -3.27 -4.06 -12.33
N LYS A 75 -2.68 -4.10 -13.53
CA LYS A 75 -2.57 -5.30 -14.36
C LYS A 75 -1.32 -6.08 -13.94
N VAL A 76 -1.53 -7.24 -13.33
CA VAL A 76 -0.45 -8.05 -12.75
C VAL A 76 0.04 -9.07 -13.77
N SER A 77 1.32 -9.03 -14.09
CA SER A 77 1.96 -10.00 -14.99
C SER A 77 1.95 -11.39 -14.36
N SER A 78 1.90 -12.43 -15.18
CA SER A 78 1.97 -13.81 -14.69
C SER A 78 3.24 -14.04 -13.86
N GLY A 79 3.11 -14.70 -12.72
CA GLY A 79 4.21 -14.91 -11.79
C GLY A 79 3.77 -15.38 -10.41
N ILE A 80 4.77 -15.76 -9.60
CA ILE A 80 4.59 -16.04 -8.17
C ILE A 80 5.17 -14.86 -7.40
N TYR A 81 4.36 -14.28 -6.53
CA TYR A 81 4.69 -13.15 -5.69
C TYR A 81 4.64 -13.61 -4.23
N ASP A 82 5.79 -13.74 -3.58
CA ASP A 82 5.88 -14.08 -2.14
C ASP A 82 5.94 -12.81 -1.31
N GLU A 83 4.77 -12.28 -0.97
CA GLU A 83 4.58 -10.96 -0.39
C GLU A 83 3.45 -10.99 0.65
N LYS A 84 3.68 -10.33 1.79
CA LYS A 84 2.64 -9.97 2.74
C LYS A 84 2.15 -8.56 2.41
N LEU A 85 0.85 -8.39 2.26
CA LEU A 85 0.24 -7.12 1.86
C LEU A 85 -0.52 -6.47 3.02
N SER A 86 -0.42 -5.15 3.16
CA SER A 86 -1.19 -4.38 4.13
C SER A 86 -1.74 -3.10 3.49
N PHE A 87 -3.06 -3.07 3.33
CA PHE A 87 -3.79 -1.89 2.87
C PHE A 87 -4.25 -1.08 4.06
N LEU A 88 -3.75 0.15 4.17
CA LEU A 88 -4.20 1.11 5.19
C LEU A 88 -5.26 2.03 4.60
N ASN A 89 -5.90 2.82 5.46
CA ASN A 89 -6.76 3.91 5.00
C ASN A 89 -5.92 5.00 4.29
N PHE A 90 -5.81 4.93 2.97
CA PHE A 90 -5.00 5.83 2.14
C PHE A 90 -5.84 6.94 1.48
N PRO A 91 -5.27 8.12 1.18
CA PRO A 91 -6.03 9.24 0.66
C PRO A 91 -6.81 8.92 -0.62
N GLY A 92 -8.10 9.21 -0.62
CA GLY A 92 -8.96 9.08 -1.80
C GLY A 92 -9.56 7.69 -2.01
N ASN A 93 -9.31 6.72 -1.13
CA ASN A 93 -10.00 5.44 -1.18
C ASN A 93 -11.49 5.58 -0.83
N SER A 94 -12.35 4.91 -1.60
CA SER A 94 -13.76 4.75 -1.27
C SER A 94 -14.35 3.63 -2.13
N CYS A 95 -15.61 3.29 -1.86
CA CYS A 95 -16.38 2.37 -2.72
C CYS A 95 -16.53 2.89 -4.17
N GLU A 96 -16.48 4.21 -4.39
CA GLU A 96 -16.63 4.86 -5.70
C GLU A 96 -15.30 5.03 -6.45
N THR A 97 -14.16 4.96 -5.76
CA THR A 97 -12.81 5.06 -6.32
C THR A 97 -12.01 3.77 -6.06
N PRO A 98 -12.41 2.64 -6.65
CA PRO A 98 -11.82 1.35 -6.32
C PRO A 98 -10.37 1.24 -6.81
N VAL A 99 -9.59 0.44 -6.07
CA VAL A 99 -8.27 -0.04 -6.48
C VAL A 99 -8.40 -1.53 -6.83
N VAL A 100 -8.14 -1.86 -8.09
CA VAL A 100 -8.32 -3.21 -8.62
C VAL A 100 -6.98 -3.84 -8.97
N PHE A 101 -6.67 -4.99 -8.39
CA PHE A 101 -5.57 -5.86 -8.82
C PHE A 101 -6.16 -6.98 -9.67
N GLU A 102 -5.73 -7.09 -10.93
CA GLU A 102 -6.24 -8.08 -11.87
C GLU A 102 -5.10 -8.75 -12.63
N SER A 103 -5.12 -10.08 -12.74
CA SER A 103 -4.19 -10.80 -13.64
C SER A 103 -4.32 -10.26 -15.07
N ALA A 104 -3.19 -9.88 -15.65
CA ALA A 104 -3.12 -9.34 -17.01
C ALA A 104 -3.57 -10.36 -18.07
N SER A 105 -3.40 -11.66 -17.82
CA SER A 105 -3.87 -12.72 -18.72
C SER A 105 -5.35 -13.05 -18.56
N GLY A 106 -5.97 -12.63 -17.46
CA GLY A 106 -7.34 -12.99 -17.10
C GLY A 106 -7.52 -14.44 -16.59
N VAL A 107 -6.42 -15.20 -16.47
CA VAL A 107 -6.44 -16.58 -15.96
C VAL A 107 -6.05 -16.58 -14.48
N ASN A 108 -6.88 -17.23 -13.65
CA ASN A 108 -6.77 -17.19 -12.20
C ASN A 108 -5.64 -18.02 -11.58
N THR A 109 -4.92 -18.78 -12.39
CA THR A 109 -3.72 -19.53 -11.97
C THR A 109 -2.41 -18.89 -12.39
N ASP A 110 -2.46 -17.86 -13.23
CA ASP A 110 -1.25 -17.27 -13.82
C ASP A 110 -0.54 -16.31 -12.86
N VAL A 111 -1.29 -15.71 -11.93
CA VAL A 111 -0.78 -14.88 -10.84
C VAL A 111 -1.05 -15.59 -9.54
N VAL A 112 0.02 -15.92 -8.81
CA VAL A 112 -0.05 -16.53 -7.48
C VAL A 112 0.54 -15.53 -6.48
N LEU A 113 -0.31 -14.94 -5.65
CA LEU A 113 0.11 -14.18 -4.49
C LEU A 113 0.13 -15.12 -3.29
N GLN A 114 1.30 -15.23 -2.67
CA GLN A 114 1.51 -16.08 -1.51
C GLN A 114 2.31 -15.41 -0.42
N HIS A 115 2.23 -15.96 0.79
CA HIS A 115 3.15 -15.62 1.85
C HIS A 115 3.42 -16.83 2.75
N THR A 116 4.66 -16.98 3.22
CA THR A 116 5.00 -17.94 4.28
C THR A 116 5.17 -17.22 5.62
N PHE A 117 4.29 -17.52 6.57
CA PHE A 117 4.40 -17.05 7.95
C PHE A 117 4.71 -18.19 8.93
N THR A 118 5.30 -17.85 10.08
CA THR A 118 5.64 -18.81 11.15
C THR A 118 4.75 -18.67 12.39
N ALA A 119 4.02 -17.56 12.49
CA ALA A 119 3.13 -17.29 13.61
C ALA A 119 1.74 -17.89 13.38
N TYR A 120 1.06 -18.24 14.47
CA TYR A 120 -0.37 -18.55 14.44
C TYR A 120 -1.18 -17.28 14.16
N ASN A 121 -2.35 -17.41 13.53
CA ASN A 121 -3.27 -16.29 13.26
C ASN A 121 -2.70 -15.20 12.34
N ASP A 122 -1.71 -15.53 11.52
CA ASP A 122 -1.13 -14.59 10.56
C ASP A 122 -1.85 -14.66 9.20
N PHE A 123 -1.51 -13.73 8.31
CA PHE A 123 -2.23 -13.48 7.07
C PHE A 123 -1.33 -13.18 5.88
N VAL A 124 -1.87 -13.38 4.68
CA VAL A 124 -1.25 -12.94 3.42
C VAL A 124 -1.61 -11.48 3.12
N ILE A 125 -2.89 -11.14 3.25
CA ILE A 125 -3.45 -9.82 2.91
C ILE A 125 -4.19 -9.27 4.12
N GLU A 126 -3.80 -8.10 4.59
CA GLU A 126 -4.58 -7.32 5.55
C GLU A 126 -5.19 -6.10 4.90
N ILE A 127 -6.47 -5.87 5.20
CA ILE A 127 -7.20 -4.66 4.84
C ILE A 127 -7.64 -3.99 6.14
N ASN A 128 -7.04 -2.85 6.45
CA ASN A 128 -7.19 -2.15 7.71
C ASN A 128 -7.65 -0.70 7.49
N GLY A 129 -8.97 -0.55 7.46
CA GLY A 129 -9.67 0.72 7.20
C GLY A 129 -9.61 1.17 5.76
N ALA A 130 -9.21 0.31 4.82
CA ALA A 130 -9.15 0.63 3.41
C ALA A 130 -10.43 0.20 2.69
N ASP A 131 -11.07 1.14 1.99
CA ASP A 131 -12.27 0.87 1.20
C ASP A 131 -11.95 0.63 -0.27
N GLY A 132 -12.84 -0.10 -0.96
CA GLY A 132 -12.82 -0.21 -2.43
C GLY A 132 -11.68 -1.06 -3.01
N ILE A 133 -11.08 -1.95 -2.22
CA ILE A 133 -10.03 -2.85 -2.71
C ILE A 133 -10.65 -4.02 -3.46
N SER A 134 -10.08 -4.38 -4.61
CA SER A 134 -10.54 -5.51 -5.42
C SER A 134 -9.40 -6.41 -5.89
N PHE A 135 -9.64 -7.72 -5.85
CA PHE A 135 -8.75 -8.73 -6.45
C PHE A 135 -9.52 -9.56 -7.46
N LYS A 136 -8.92 -9.76 -8.64
CA LYS A 136 -9.57 -10.44 -9.76
C LYS A 136 -8.65 -11.39 -10.51
N ASN A 137 -9.18 -12.56 -10.87
CA ASN A 137 -8.51 -13.55 -11.71
C ASN A 137 -7.13 -13.95 -11.17
N MET A 138 -6.99 -14.32 -9.89
CA MET A 138 -5.71 -14.77 -9.35
C MET A 138 -5.83 -15.85 -8.26
N THR A 139 -4.70 -16.48 -7.94
CA THR A 139 -4.58 -17.44 -6.85
C THR A 139 -4.01 -16.73 -5.63
N LEU A 140 -4.70 -16.84 -4.50
CA LEU A 140 -4.38 -16.21 -3.24
C LEU A 140 -4.22 -17.32 -2.19
N THR A 141 -3.00 -17.52 -1.70
CA THR A 141 -2.67 -18.66 -0.83
C THR A 141 -1.63 -18.30 0.22
N HIS A 142 -1.48 -19.12 1.24
CA HIS A 142 -0.24 -19.14 2.02
C HIS A 142 0.49 -20.46 1.79
N THR A 143 1.75 -20.52 2.21
CA THR A 143 2.61 -21.71 2.12
C THR A 143 3.12 -22.17 3.50
N ALA A 144 2.62 -21.53 4.56
CA ALA A 144 2.95 -21.86 5.95
C ALA A 144 2.38 -23.21 6.40
N ASN A 145 3.13 -23.96 7.20
CA ASN A 145 2.65 -25.16 7.91
C ASN A 145 2.30 -24.80 9.37
N VAL A 146 1.27 -23.98 9.55
CA VAL A 146 0.81 -23.49 10.86
C VAL A 146 -0.71 -23.54 10.94
N TYR A 147 -1.23 -23.51 12.16
CA TYR A 147 -2.69 -23.42 12.38
C TYR A 147 -3.20 -21.98 12.36
N TYR A 148 -4.45 -21.82 11.97
CA TYR A 148 -5.16 -20.55 11.94
C TYR A 148 -4.56 -19.54 10.95
N GLY A 149 -4.00 -20.03 9.85
CA GLY A 149 -3.61 -19.16 8.74
C GLY A 149 -4.82 -18.48 8.12
N ARG A 150 -4.60 -17.30 7.57
CA ARG A 150 -5.62 -16.50 6.87
C ARG A 150 -5.08 -16.07 5.52
N ILE A 151 -5.95 -16.01 4.52
CA ILE A 151 -5.62 -15.32 3.27
C ILE A 151 -5.93 -13.84 3.45
N PHE A 152 -7.14 -13.53 3.90
CA PHE A 152 -7.57 -12.18 4.21
C PHE A 152 -7.79 -11.98 5.71
N ASN A 153 -7.24 -10.89 6.24
CA ASN A 153 -7.55 -10.33 7.55
C ASN A 153 -8.18 -8.94 7.36
N ILE A 154 -9.49 -8.83 7.61
CA ILE A 154 -10.26 -7.60 7.34
C ILE A 154 -10.67 -6.95 8.66
N LEU A 155 -10.27 -5.70 8.85
CA LEU A 155 -10.55 -4.92 10.06
C LEU A 155 -10.61 -3.42 9.76
N GLY A 156 -10.73 -2.61 10.81
CA GLY A 156 -10.62 -1.15 10.71
C GLY A 156 -11.83 -0.46 10.10
N GLY A 157 -12.96 -1.16 9.93
CA GLY A 157 -14.13 -0.59 9.25
C GLY A 157 -13.96 -0.55 7.73
N SER A 158 -13.21 -1.49 7.17
CA SER A 158 -12.99 -1.60 5.73
C SER A 158 -14.29 -2.02 5.04
N ASP A 159 -14.69 -1.32 4.00
CA ASP A 159 -15.90 -1.57 3.24
C ASP A 159 -15.60 -1.87 1.75
N CYS A 160 -16.56 -2.49 1.06
CA CYS A 160 -16.52 -2.65 -0.40
C CYS A 160 -15.34 -3.45 -0.98
N LEU A 161 -14.75 -4.38 -0.20
CA LEU A 161 -13.89 -5.42 -0.76
C LEU A 161 -14.63 -6.22 -1.84
N VAL A 162 -14.03 -6.35 -3.03
CA VAL A 162 -14.55 -7.22 -4.10
C VAL A 162 -13.53 -8.29 -4.46
N LEU A 163 -13.92 -9.55 -4.29
CA LEU A 163 -13.15 -10.69 -4.78
C LEU A 163 -13.93 -11.31 -5.95
N SER A 164 -13.33 -11.37 -7.14
CA SER A 164 -13.97 -11.94 -8.32
C SER A 164 -13.09 -12.95 -9.06
N ASN A 165 -13.63 -14.14 -9.32
CA ASN A 165 -12.95 -15.20 -10.10
C ASN A 165 -11.55 -15.57 -9.57
N ASN A 166 -11.36 -15.56 -8.26
CA ASN A 166 -10.10 -15.96 -7.63
C ASN A 166 -10.12 -17.42 -7.17
N VAL A 167 -8.93 -17.99 -6.99
CA VAL A 167 -8.71 -19.21 -6.21
C VAL A 167 -8.19 -18.78 -4.84
N ILE A 168 -8.97 -18.96 -3.79
CA ILE A 168 -8.61 -18.60 -2.42
C ILE A 168 -8.37 -19.89 -1.65
N LYS A 169 -7.13 -20.12 -1.24
CA LYS A 169 -6.69 -21.44 -0.79
C LYS A 169 -5.82 -21.40 0.46
N GLY A 170 -6.15 -22.21 1.46
CA GLY A 170 -5.29 -22.44 2.63
C GLY A 170 -4.40 -23.68 2.45
N THR A 171 -3.69 -24.04 3.51
CA THR A 171 -2.79 -25.24 3.49
C THR A 171 -3.28 -26.35 4.40
N ASN A 172 -4.18 -26.05 5.34
CA ASN A 172 -4.73 -27.04 6.24
C ASN A 172 -6.17 -26.68 6.68
N LEU A 173 -6.81 -27.60 7.40
CA LEU A 173 -8.21 -27.48 7.81
C LEU A 173 -8.43 -26.67 9.09
N ASN A 174 -7.46 -25.87 9.54
CA ASN A 174 -7.64 -24.95 10.67
C ASN A 174 -7.62 -23.48 10.22
N ASP A 175 -7.48 -23.25 8.91
CA ASP A 175 -7.38 -21.92 8.33
C ASP A 175 -8.78 -21.30 8.13
N ALA A 176 -8.88 -19.99 8.36
CA ALA A 176 -10.03 -19.19 7.96
C ALA A 176 -9.59 -18.35 6.76
N LEU A 177 -10.06 -18.72 5.56
CA LEU A 177 -9.55 -18.13 4.33
C LEU A 177 -9.81 -16.62 4.28
N ILE A 178 -11.02 -16.21 4.64
CA ILE A 178 -11.36 -14.81 4.86
C ILE A 178 -11.82 -14.63 6.29
N TYR A 179 -11.03 -13.90 7.08
CA TYR A 179 -11.38 -13.55 8.45
C TYR A 179 -11.70 -12.06 8.52
N SER A 180 -12.88 -11.72 9.05
CA SER A 180 -13.33 -10.33 9.20
C SER A 180 -13.85 -10.08 10.60
N ARG A 181 -13.37 -9.02 11.27
CA ARG A 181 -13.82 -8.64 12.61
C ARG A 181 -14.17 -7.16 12.68
N GLY A 182 -15.34 -6.86 13.23
CA GLY A 182 -15.84 -5.50 13.42
C GLY A 182 -16.87 -5.09 12.37
N LEU A 183 -16.98 -3.79 12.12
CA LEU A 183 -17.97 -3.19 11.22
C LEU A 183 -17.41 -3.10 9.78
N ASN A 184 -17.13 -4.25 9.16
CA ASN A 184 -16.66 -4.32 7.77
C ASN A 184 -17.81 -4.82 6.89
N ASN A 185 -18.23 -4.04 5.90
CA ASN A 185 -19.50 -4.18 5.20
C ASN A 185 -19.37 -4.09 3.68
N SER A 186 -20.48 -4.40 3.00
CA SER A 186 -20.61 -4.26 1.55
C SER A 186 -19.58 -5.05 0.72
N HIS A 187 -19.02 -6.12 1.29
CA HIS A 187 -18.09 -7.00 0.57
C HIS A 187 -18.83 -7.88 -0.43
N THR A 188 -18.22 -8.07 -1.60
CA THR A 188 -18.74 -8.93 -2.67
C THR A 188 -17.76 -10.06 -2.95
N TYR A 189 -18.26 -11.30 -2.94
CA TYR A 189 -17.49 -12.49 -3.26
C TYR A 189 -18.15 -13.20 -4.44
N ASP A 190 -17.68 -12.93 -5.65
CA ASP A 190 -18.26 -13.43 -6.90
C ASP A 190 -17.37 -14.47 -7.58
N SER A 191 -17.95 -15.61 -7.97
CA SER A 191 -17.27 -16.62 -8.80
C SER A 191 -15.91 -17.12 -8.27
N ASN A 192 -15.65 -17.01 -6.96
CA ASN A 192 -14.40 -17.48 -6.35
C ASN A 192 -14.46 -18.98 -6.03
N SER A 193 -13.33 -19.67 -6.19
CA SER A 193 -13.13 -21.02 -5.67
C SER A 193 -12.47 -20.94 -4.29
N PHE A 194 -13.07 -21.57 -3.29
CA PHE A 194 -12.48 -21.73 -1.96
C PHE A 194 -11.98 -23.16 -1.79
N ASP A 195 -10.68 -23.33 -1.53
CA ASP A 195 -10.03 -24.64 -1.37
C ASP A 195 -9.30 -24.70 -0.02
N THR A 196 -9.39 -25.85 0.66
CA THR A 196 -8.57 -26.19 1.84
C THR A 196 -8.53 -25.11 2.93
N GLY A 197 -9.51 -25.15 3.85
CA GLY A 197 -9.63 -24.32 5.05
C GLY A 197 -10.86 -24.80 5.85
N SER A 198 -10.89 -24.63 7.17
CA SER A 198 -12.10 -24.98 7.95
C SER A 198 -13.26 -24.03 7.63
N TYR A 199 -12.94 -22.77 7.37
CA TYR A 199 -13.90 -21.74 7.03
C TYR A 199 -13.47 -21.02 5.76
N GLY A 200 -14.36 -20.95 4.77
CA GLY A 200 -14.18 -20.06 3.62
C GLY A 200 -14.26 -18.59 4.04
N ILE A 201 -15.27 -18.25 4.85
CA ILE A 201 -15.48 -16.89 5.37
C ILE A 201 -15.89 -17.01 6.85
N ASP A 202 -15.10 -16.41 7.74
CA ASP A 202 -15.39 -16.23 9.16
C ASP A 202 -15.57 -14.73 9.45
N LYS A 203 -16.83 -14.30 9.59
CA LYS A 203 -17.20 -12.90 9.83
C LYS A 203 -17.78 -12.73 11.23
N ASN A 204 -17.06 -12.01 12.09
CA ASN A 204 -17.44 -11.70 13.46
C ASN A 204 -17.83 -10.22 13.60
N GLY A 205 -19.14 -9.96 13.72
CA GLY A 205 -19.66 -8.62 13.95
C GLY A 205 -19.45 -8.13 15.39
N THR A 206 -19.40 -6.81 15.58
CA THR A 206 -19.48 -6.17 16.90
C THR A 206 -20.89 -5.64 17.13
N ASN A 207 -21.57 -6.13 18.17
CA ASN A 207 -22.88 -5.61 18.57
C ASN A 207 -22.71 -4.20 19.18
N THR A 208 -23.33 -3.18 18.58
CA THR A 208 -23.40 -1.81 19.13
C THR A 208 -24.75 -1.47 19.75
N SER A 209 -25.56 -2.45 20.13
CA SER A 209 -26.83 -2.18 20.80
C SER A 209 -26.60 -1.57 22.19
N SER A 210 -26.63 -0.23 22.30
CA SER A 210 -27.13 0.42 23.50
C SER A 210 -28.66 0.42 23.40
N ARG A 211 -29.33 -0.17 24.39
CA ARG A 211 -30.78 -0.07 24.55
C ARG A 211 -31.21 1.37 24.77
#